data_AF-A0A5C4WNW0-F1
#
_entry.id   AF-A0A5C4WNW0-F1
#
_cell.length_a   1.000
_cell.length_b   1.000
_cell.length_c   1.000
_cell.angle_alpha   90.00
_cell.angle_beta   90.00
_cell.angle_gamma   90.00
#
_symmetry.space_group_name_H-M   'P 1'
#
loop_
_entity.id
_entity.type
_entity.pdbx_description
1 polymer ?
#
loop_
_entity_poly.entity_id
_entity_poly.type
_entity_poly.pdbx_seq_one_letter_code
_entity_poly.pdbx_strand_id
1 'polypeptide(L)'
;MDDAAFLSQVQDLLAGKLGEDLVLIALRAAGGRPWPRAEVAFRLASPPPGWQGPTHGSAYAPLAPEWRYASGNEEPSDYAQLLADEVERAAHRLTLPPPHATVPTPEQIVERWHWLLDRLALNGAVRQEAHGRLVVTDVDGASFTVLVTPEQWALIGEPLDPQSDDPQDFNQLNPEDAYLVFYEGELVWSVRPELPPVGWGAEIRRQFREAVAQGRTDIGWYAFDPNDPDRRDDPGRRWTRS
;
A
#
# COMPACT_ATOMS: atom_id res chain seq x y z
N MET A 1 1.48 24.07 2.85
CA MET A 1 2.02 24.13 1.48
C MET A 1 0.90 23.76 0.54
N ASP A 2 0.67 24.47 -0.56
CA ASP A 2 -0.32 24.04 -1.56
C ASP A 2 0.21 22.83 -2.35
N ASP A 3 -0.70 22.08 -2.99
CA ASP A 3 -0.35 20.85 -3.70
C ASP A 3 0.57 21.10 -4.90
N ALA A 4 0.53 22.27 -5.53
CA ALA A 4 1.38 22.59 -6.67
C ALA A 4 2.84 22.79 -6.24
N ALA A 5 3.07 23.55 -5.17
CA ALA A 5 4.38 23.74 -4.56
C ALA A 5 4.94 22.42 -4.02
N PHE A 6 4.08 21.58 -3.44
CA PHE A 6 4.47 20.25 -2.97
C PHE A 6 4.92 19.36 -4.14
N LEU A 7 4.11 19.23 -5.19
CA LEU A 7 4.45 18.41 -6.35
C LEU A 7 5.69 18.91 -7.09
N SER A 8 5.94 20.23 -7.11
CA SER A 8 7.18 20.78 -7.68
C SER A 8 8.42 20.24 -6.95
N GLN A 9 8.42 20.24 -5.61
CA GLN A 9 9.54 19.70 -4.83
C GLN A 9 9.69 18.20 -4.99
N VAL A 10 8.56 17.48 -5.04
CA VAL A 10 8.54 16.03 -5.31
C VAL A 10 9.15 15.73 -6.69
N GLN A 11 8.82 16.53 -7.71
CA GLN A 11 9.32 16.32 -9.08
C GLN A 11 10.85 16.41 -9.14
N ASP A 12 11.44 17.41 -8.47
CA ASP A 12 12.89 17.60 -8.42
C ASP A 12 13.63 16.41 -7.79
N LEU A 13 12.97 15.73 -6.84
CA LEU A 13 13.52 14.57 -6.14
C LEU A 13 13.26 13.25 -6.87
N LEU A 14 12.11 13.12 -7.53
CA LEU A 14 11.62 11.86 -8.12
C LEU A 14 12.57 11.34 -9.20
N ALA A 15 13.13 12.21 -10.04
CA ALA A 15 14.03 11.79 -11.12
C ALA A 15 15.27 11.04 -10.61
N GLY A 16 15.79 11.41 -9.44
CA GLY A 16 16.94 10.74 -8.82
C GLY A 16 16.60 9.42 -8.10
N LYS A 17 15.32 9.05 -8.03
CA LYS A 17 14.83 7.83 -7.38
C LYS A 17 14.37 6.77 -8.36
N LEU A 18 14.14 7.12 -9.63
CA LEU A 18 13.76 6.16 -10.66
C LEU A 18 14.98 5.36 -11.12
N GLY A 19 14.79 4.07 -11.38
CA GLY A 19 15.80 3.23 -12.04
C GLY A 19 16.14 3.73 -13.45
N GLU A 20 17.32 3.35 -13.96
CA GLU A 20 17.84 3.79 -15.26
C GLU A 20 16.95 3.41 -16.46
N ASP A 21 16.12 2.38 -16.29
CA ASP A 21 15.18 1.90 -17.31
C ASP A 21 13.89 2.74 -17.41
N LEU A 22 13.77 3.81 -16.63
CA LEU A 22 12.56 4.61 -16.53
C LEU A 22 12.86 6.09 -16.77
N VAL A 23 12.00 6.73 -17.56
CA VAL A 23 12.08 8.18 -17.81
C VAL A 23 10.77 8.84 -17.38
N LEU A 24 10.88 9.77 -16.44
CA LEU A 24 9.79 10.66 -16.04
C LEU A 24 9.40 11.57 -17.21
N ILE A 25 8.11 11.61 -17.54
CA ILE A 25 7.56 12.49 -18.57
C ILE A 25 6.90 13.71 -17.92
N ALA A 26 6.04 13.48 -16.93
CA ALA A 26 5.32 14.53 -16.23
C ALA A 26 4.86 14.07 -14.83
N LEU A 27 4.75 15.02 -13.90
CA LEU A 27 4.08 14.87 -12.62
C LEU A 27 3.01 15.95 -12.50
N ARG A 28 1.76 15.57 -12.19
CA ARG A 28 0.66 16.52 -12.02
C ARG A 28 -0.37 16.04 -11.01
N ALA A 29 -1.16 16.96 -10.48
CA ALA A 29 -2.39 16.60 -9.79
C ALA A 29 -3.43 16.10 -10.81
N ALA A 30 -4.06 14.97 -10.53
CA ALA A 30 -5.11 14.36 -11.34
C ALA A 30 -6.45 14.36 -10.58
N GLY A 31 -7.52 14.74 -11.29
CA GLY A 31 -8.90 14.70 -10.80
C GLY A 31 -9.66 13.46 -11.30
N GLY A 32 -10.93 13.32 -10.90
CA GLY A 32 -11.85 12.31 -11.46
C GLY A 32 -12.04 11.03 -10.64
N ARG A 33 -11.51 10.99 -9.42
CA ARG A 33 -11.75 9.92 -8.44
C ARG A 33 -12.21 10.52 -7.12
N PRO A 34 -12.76 9.72 -6.19
CA PRO A 34 -13.27 10.20 -4.89
C PRO A 34 -12.23 10.92 -4.00
N TRP A 35 -10.93 10.88 -4.34
CA TRP A 35 -9.87 11.62 -3.64
C TRP A 35 -8.85 12.23 -4.62
N PRO A 36 -8.20 13.35 -4.25
CA PRO A 36 -7.09 13.94 -5.01
C PRO A 36 -5.92 12.97 -5.19
N ARG A 37 -5.28 13.00 -6.37
CA ARG A 37 -4.15 12.13 -6.71
C ARG A 37 -3.02 12.89 -7.38
N ALA A 38 -1.80 12.42 -7.18
CA ALA A 38 -0.68 12.69 -8.05
C ALA A 38 -0.67 11.64 -9.17
N GLU A 39 -0.50 12.07 -10.41
CA GLU A 39 -0.25 11.21 -11.58
C GLU A 39 1.20 11.44 -12.03
N VAL A 40 1.94 10.34 -12.14
CA VAL A 40 3.26 10.30 -12.78
C VAL A 40 3.12 9.62 -14.13
N ALA A 41 3.35 10.35 -15.22
CA ALA A 41 3.50 9.77 -16.54
C ALA A 41 4.97 9.40 -16.77
N PHE A 42 5.21 8.19 -17.28
CA PHE A 42 6.56 7.67 -17.52
C PHE A 42 6.66 6.89 -18.84
N ARG A 43 7.89 6.68 -19.30
CA ARG A 43 8.20 5.72 -20.38
C ARG A 43 9.32 4.77 -19.97
N LEU A 44 9.34 3.59 -20.60
CA LEU A 44 10.45 2.66 -20.54
C LEU A 44 11.61 3.22 -21.39
N ALA A 45 12.79 3.37 -20.80
CA ALA A 45 14.02 3.77 -21.49
C ALA A 45 14.53 2.64 -22.40
N SER A 46 14.49 1.40 -21.89
CA SER A 46 14.96 0.19 -22.55
C SER A 46 13.90 -0.92 -22.42
N PRO A 47 12.93 -1.03 -23.36
CA PRO A 47 11.97 -2.12 -23.31
C PRO A 47 12.68 -3.49 -23.49
N PRO A 48 12.13 -4.58 -22.93
CA PRO A 48 12.72 -5.91 -23.06
C PRO A 48 12.94 -6.32 -24.53
N PRO A 49 13.98 -7.09 -24.87
CA PRO A 49 14.21 -7.55 -26.24
C PRO A 49 12.99 -8.27 -26.81
N GLY A 50 12.51 -7.83 -27.99
CA GLY A 50 11.34 -8.39 -28.65
C GLY A 50 9.99 -7.89 -28.11
N TRP A 51 9.97 -6.96 -27.16
CA TRP A 51 8.75 -6.32 -26.66
C TRP A 51 8.05 -5.51 -27.74
N GLN A 52 6.76 -5.79 -27.97
CA GLN A 52 5.88 -5.04 -28.89
C GLN A 52 4.71 -4.35 -28.16
N GLY A 53 4.68 -4.39 -26.83
CA GLY A 53 3.61 -3.81 -26.04
C GLY A 53 3.80 -2.31 -25.77
N PRO A 54 2.97 -1.73 -24.89
CA PRO A 54 3.06 -0.32 -24.53
C PRO A 54 4.42 0.01 -23.90
N THR A 55 4.96 1.19 -24.24
CA THR A 55 6.23 1.72 -23.70
C THR A 55 6.02 2.93 -22.80
N HIS A 56 4.78 3.37 -22.64
CA HIS A 56 4.38 4.51 -21.83
C HIS A 56 3.32 4.04 -20.83
N GLY A 57 3.32 4.64 -19.64
CA GLY A 57 2.34 4.35 -18.60
C GLY A 57 2.15 5.51 -17.65
N SER A 58 1.21 5.32 -16.73
CA SER A 58 0.94 6.25 -15.64
C SER A 58 0.87 5.50 -14.32
N ALA A 59 1.45 6.08 -13.28
CA ALA A 59 1.35 5.65 -11.90
C ALA A 59 0.62 6.72 -11.07
N TYR A 60 -0.01 6.31 -9.98
CA TYR A 60 -0.86 7.18 -9.19
C TYR A 60 -0.58 7.01 -7.70
N ALA A 61 -0.62 8.10 -6.94
CA ALA A 61 -0.64 8.06 -5.48
C ALA A 61 -1.64 9.08 -4.92
N PRO A 62 -2.21 8.85 -3.72
CA PRO A 62 -3.07 9.82 -3.08
C PRO A 62 -2.36 11.13 -2.73
N LEU A 63 -2.98 12.27 -2.98
CA LEU A 63 -2.38 13.60 -2.79
C LEU A 63 -2.94 14.38 -1.59
N ALA A 64 -4.12 13.97 -1.10
CA ALA A 64 -4.83 14.66 -0.02
C ALA A 64 -3.90 14.92 1.19
N PRO A 65 -3.81 16.15 1.71
CA PRO A 65 -2.96 16.49 2.84
C PRO A 65 -3.19 15.61 4.07
N GLU A 66 -4.45 15.29 4.37
CA GLU A 66 -4.84 14.47 5.51
C GLU A 66 -4.33 13.02 5.37
N TRP A 67 -4.35 12.49 4.13
CA TRP A 67 -3.76 11.18 3.86
C TRP A 67 -2.25 11.23 3.94
N ARG A 68 -1.60 12.25 3.36
CA ARG A 68 -0.13 12.38 3.41
C ARG A 68 0.37 12.46 4.85
N TYR A 69 -0.32 13.20 5.70
CA TYR A 69 -0.05 13.24 7.13
C TYR A 69 -0.21 11.85 7.78
N ALA A 70 -1.38 11.22 7.61
CA ALA A 70 -1.69 9.94 8.27
C ALA A 70 -0.84 8.76 7.76
N SER A 71 -0.51 8.73 6.47
CA SER A 71 0.34 7.70 5.84
C SER A 71 1.83 7.93 6.08
N GLY A 72 2.17 9.09 6.66
CA GLY A 72 3.53 9.49 6.85
C GLY A 72 4.27 9.80 5.54
N ASN A 73 3.60 10.37 4.53
CA ASN A 73 4.21 10.85 3.29
C ASN A 73 4.00 12.37 3.10
N GLU A 74 4.03 13.14 4.18
CA GLU A 74 3.91 14.60 4.15
C GLU A 74 5.17 15.28 3.61
N GLU A 75 6.33 14.67 3.81
CA GLU A 75 7.62 15.18 3.32
C GLU A 75 7.80 14.88 1.82
N PRO A 76 8.24 15.85 1.00
CA PRO A 76 8.42 15.66 -0.44
C PRO A 76 9.33 14.49 -0.81
N SER A 77 10.38 14.23 -0.02
CA SER A 77 11.32 13.12 -0.27
C SER A 77 10.68 11.75 -0.07
N ASP A 78 9.87 11.59 0.98
CA ASP A 78 9.18 10.32 1.26
C ASP A 78 8.10 10.08 0.20
N TYR A 79 7.35 11.12 -0.15
CA TYR A 79 6.35 11.06 -1.21
C TYR A 79 6.96 10.78 -2.59
N ALA A 80 8.15 11.33 -2.87
CA ALA A 80 8.90 10.99 -4.09
C ALA A 80 9.34 9.53 -4.11
N GLN A 81 9.68 8.93 -2.96
CA GLN A 81 9.96 7.49 -2.88
C GLN A 81 8.71 6.66 -3.15
N LEU A 82 7.59 6.99 -2.51
CA LEU A 82 6.30 6.35 -2.77
C LEU A 82 5.96 6.36 -4.27
N LEU A 83 6.10 7.52 -4.92
CA LEU A 83 5.84 7.64 -6.36
C LEU A 83 6.82 6.83 -7.21
N ALA A 84 8.10 6.76 -6.83
CA ALA A 84 9.07 5.91 -7.53
C ALA A 84 8.65 4.43 -7.46
N ASP A 85 8.29 3.94 -6.26
CA ASP A 85 7.84 2.56 -6.05
C ASP A 85 6.53 2.25 -6.84
N GLU A 86 5.62 3.23 -6.94
CA GLU A 86 4.40 3.11 -7.77
C GLU A 86 4.71 3.09 -9.27
N VAL A 87 5.68 3.88 -9.73
CA VAL A 87 6.14 3.89 -11.14
C VAL A 87 6.80 2.56 -11.48
N GLU A 88 7.66 2.02 -10.62
CA GLU A 88 8.30 0.73 -10.83
C GLU A 88 7.27 -0.41 -10.90
N ARG A 89 6.30 -0.43 -9.98
CA ARG A 89 5.17 -1.39 -10.03
C ARG A 89 4.35 -1.23 -11.31
N ALA A 90 4.04 0.00 -11.72
CA ALA A 90 3.32 0.25 -12.96
C ALA A 90 4.11 -0.18 -14.20
N ALA A 91 5.41 0.07 -14.23
CA ALA A 91 6.30 -0.35 -15.31
C ALA A 91 6.40 -1.87 -15.41
N HIS A 92 6.55 -2.56 -14.28
CA HIS A 92 6.50 -4.01 -14.22
C HIS A 92 5.17 -4.54 -14.77
N ARG A 93 4.03 -3.97 -14.36
CA ARG A 93 2.71 -4.35 -14.89
C ARG A 93 2.55 -4.11 -16.40
N LEU A 94 3.18 -3.08 -16.98
CA LEU A 94 3.15 -2.90 -18.43
C LEU A 94 3.79 -4.06 -19.18
N THR A 95 4.83 -4.67 -18.61
CA THR A 95 5.55 -5.79 -19.21
C THR A 95 4.90 -7.15 -19.01
N LEU A 96 3.94 -7.25 -18.08
CA LEU A 96 3.14 -8.45 -17.90
C LEU A 96 2.04 -8.53 -18.97
N PRO A 97 1.64 -9.74 -19.40
CA PRO A 97 0.46 -9.88 -20.24
C PRO A 97 -0.74 -9.22 -19.54
N PRO A 98 -1.57 -8.44 -20.27
CA PRO A 98 -2.70 -7.79 -19.66
C PRO A 98 -3.59 -8.85 -19.00
N PRO A 99 -4.04 -8.65 -17.76
CA PRO A 99 -5.02 -9.55 -17.17
C PRO A 99 -6.21 -9.59 -18.12
N HIS A 100 -6.76 -10.78 -18.36
CA HIS A 100 -8.03 -10.92 -19.05
C HIS A 100 -9.12 -10.35 -18.14
N ALA A 101 -9.29 -9.02 -18.17
CA ALA A 101 -10.32 -8.32 -17.41
C ALA A 101 -11.66 -8.58 -18.10
N THR A 102 -12.27 -9.72 -17.80
CA THR A 102 -13.66 -9.98 -18.11
C THR A 102 -14.52 -9.26 -17.07
N VAL A 103 -15.54 -8.53 -17.55
CA VAL A 103 -16.57 -8.01 -16.65
C VAL A 103 -17.28 -9.22 -16.04
N PRO A 104 -17.30 -9.38 -14.69
CA PRO A 104 -17.90 -10.55 -14.08
C PRO A 104 -19.41 -10.56 -14.35
N THR A 105 -19.95 -11.73 -14.68
CA THR A 105 -21.40 -11.93 -14.83
C THR A 105 -22.09 -11.85 -13.46
N PRO A 106 -23.41 -11.62 -13.40
CA PRO A 106 -24.16 -11.64 -12.14
C PRO A 106 -23.98 -12.95 -11.35
N GLU A 107 -23.89 -14.09 -12.03
CA GLU A 107 -23.64 -15.39 -11.42
C GLU A 107 -22.24 -15.46 -10.80
N GLN A 108 -21.22 -14.99 -11.52
CA GLN A 108 -19.85 -14.92 -11.01
C GLN A 108 -19.73 -13.98 -9.80
N ILE A 109 -20.47 -12.86 -9.79
CA ILE A 109 -20.50 -11.95 -8.63
C ILE A 109 -21.02 -12.68 -7.40
N VAL A 110 -22.13 -13.41 -7.53
CA VAL A 110 -22.71 -14.19 -6.42
C VAL A 110 -21.79 -15.31 -5.96
N GLU A 111 -21.22 -16.07 -6.89
CA GLU A 111 -20.28 -17.16 -6.61
C GLU A 111 -19.05 -16.65 -5.85
N ARG A 112 -18.41 -15.60 -6.37
CA ARG A 112 -17.24 -15.00 -5.73
C ARG A 112 -17.58 -14.41 -4.37
N TRP A 113 -18.75 -13.79 -4.22
CA TRP A 113 -19.18 -13.27 -2.93
C TRP A 113 -19.36 -14.36 -1.88
N HIS A 114 -19.99 -15.50 -2.23
CA HIS A 114 -20.08 -16.63 -1.32
C HIS A 114 -18.70 -17.18 -0.95
N TRP A 115 -17.79 -17.30 -1.91
CA TRP A 115 -16.41 -17.71 -1.64
C TRP A 115 -15.72 -16.81 -0.61
N LEU A 116 -15.89 -15.48 -0.71
CA LEU A 116 -15.34 -14.54 0.27
C LEU A 116 -15.92 -14.78 1.67
N LEU A 117 -17.24 -14.94 1.77
CA LEU A 117 -17.90 -15.19 3.05
C LEU A 117 -17.41 -16.49 3.71
N ASP A 118 -17.27 -17.57 2.91
CA ASP A 118 -16.75 -18.86 3.38
C ASP A 118 -15.31 -18.74 3.87
N ARG A 119 -14.47 -17.97 3.18
CA ARG A 119 -13.08 -17.71 3.60
C ARG A 119 -12.99 -16.84 4.85
N LEU A 120 -13.78 -15.77 4.95
CA LEU A 120 -13.84 -14.95 6.15
C LEU A 120 -14.37 -15.74 7.36
N ALA A 121 -15.26 -16.71 7.14
CA ALA A 121 -15.77 -17.58 8.20
C ALA A 121 -14.69 -18.48 8.83
N LEU A 122 -13.56 -18.70 8.16
CA LEU A 122 -12.40 -19.39 8.74
C LEU A 122 -11.74 -18.56 9.85
N ASN A 123 -11.89 -17.24 9.84
CA ASN A 123 -11.34 -16.32 10.83
C ASN A 123 -12.28 -16.04 11.99
N GLY A 124 -13.58 -16.35 11.86
CA GLY A 124 -14.56 -16.08 12.91
C GLY A 124 -15.99 -15.94 12.40
N ALA A 125 -16.88 -15.50 13.28
CA ALA A 125 -18.27 -15.22 12.92
C ALA A 125 -18.35 -13.99 12.00
N VAL A 126 -18.89 -14.17 10.79
CA VAL A 126 -19.06 -13.10 9.80
C VAL A 126 -20.47 -12.53 9.92
N ARG A 127 -20.58 -11.21 10.08
CA ARG A 127 -21.85 -10.47 10.08
C ARG A 127 -21.80 -9.34 9.07
N GLN A 128 -22.79 -9.29 8.18
CA GLN A 128 -22.98 -8.14 7.30
C GLN A 128 -23.73 -7.03 8.04
N GLU A 129 -23.11 -5.85 8.16
CA GLU A 129 -23.73 -4.69 8.81
C GLU A 129 -24.43 -3.77 7.80
N ALA A 130 -23.85 -3.66 6.61
CA ALA A 130 -24.38 -2.87 5.51
C ALA A 130 -23.92 -3.45 4.17
N HIS A 131 -24.46 -2.92 3.07
CA HIS A 131 -23.95 -3.25 1.74
C HIS A 131 -22.47 -2.86 1.63
N GLY A 132 -21.61 -3.84 1.33
CA GLY A 132 -20.17 -3.66 1.26
C GLY A 132 -19.43 -3.55 2.60
N ARG A 133 -20.09 -3.89 3.73
CA ARG A 133 -19.48 -3.85 5.06
C ARG A 133 -19.73 -5.15 5.83
N LEU A 134 -18.66 -5.90 6.05
CA LEU A 134 -18.66 -7.15 6.83
C LEU A 134 -17.83 -6.95 8.10
N VAL A 135 -18.30 -7.49 9.21
CA VAL A 135 -17.55 -7.57 10.47
C VAL A 135 -17.25 -9.03 10.74
N VAL A 136 -15.98 -9.34 10.98
CA VAL A 136 -15.51 -10.68 11.37
C VAL A 136 -15.12 -10.62 12.83
N THR A 137 -15.68 -11.50 13.66
CA THR A 137 -15.37 -11.60 15.09
C THR A 137 -14.82 -12.98 15.39
N ASP A 138 -13.59 -13.05 15.90
CA ASP A 138 -12.94 -14.30 16.25
C ASP A 138 -13.51 -14.92 17.54
N VAL A 139 -12.94 -16.06 17.95
CA VAL A 139 -13.36 -16.79 19.15
C VAL A 139 -12.97 -16.09 20.46
N ASP A 140 -11.96 -15.22 20.42
CA ASP A 140 -11.45 -14.47 21.57
C ASP A 140 -12.14 -13.09 21.71
N GLY A 141 -13.02 -12.76 20.76
CA GLY A 141 -13.79 -11.51 20.71
C GLY A 141 -13.09 -10.36 19.99
N ALA A 142 -11.89 -10.57 19.42
CA ALA A 142 -11.28 -9.58 18.55
C ALA A 142 -12.05 -9.50 17.22
N SER A 143 -12.03 -8.33 16.57
CA SER A 143 -12.77 -8.15 15.32
C SER A 143 -12.07 -7.20 14.36
N PHE A 144 -12.27 -7.46 13.08
CA PHE A 144 -11.88 -6.56 12.00
C PHE A 144 -13.05 -6.37 11.02
N THR A 145 -13.01 -5.29 10.25
CA THR A 145 -14.05 -4.92 9.30
C THR A 145 -13.55 -5.05 7.86
N VAL A 146 -14.26 -5.79 7.02
CA VAL A 146 -14.00 -5.84 5.57
C VAL A 146 -14.92 -4.85 4.85
N LEU A 147 -14.33 -3.98 4.05
CA LEU A 147 -15.00 -2.93 3.27
C LEU A 147 -14.84 -3.21 1.77
N VAL A 148 -15.75 -4.02 1.23
CA VAL A 148 -15.77 -4.43 -0.18
C VAL A 148 -17.19 -4.80 -0.60
N THR A 149 -17.66 -4.26 -1.72
CA THR A 149 -18.92 -4.66 -2.33
C THR A 149 -18.78 -5.96 -3.12
N PRO A 150 -19.86 -6.73 -3.33
CA PRO A 150 -19.82 -7.93 -4.18
C PRO A 150 -19.23 -7.66 -5.56
N GLU A 151 -19.58 -6.53 -6.18
CA GLU A 151 -19.09 -6.13 -7.49
C GLU A 151 -17.59 -5.83 -7.46
N GLN A 152 -17.10 -5.12 -6.45
CA GLN A 152 -15.67 -4.85 -6.27
C GLN A 152 -14.87 -6.13 -6.02
N TRP A 153 -15.38 -7.00 -5.15
CA TRP A 153 -14.76 -8.29 -4.86
C TRP A 153 -14.64 -9.13 -6.13
N ALA A 154 -15.70 -9.16 -6.94
CA ALA A 154 -15.69 -9.86 -8.21
C ALA A 154 -14.70 -9.29 -9.24
N LEU A 155 -14.19 -8.07 -9.05
CA LEU A 155 -13.15 -7.47 -9.91
C LEU A 155 -11.73 -7.78 -9.46
N ILE A 156 -11.51 -8.20 -8.20
CA ILE A 156 -10.21 -8.70 -7.78
C ILE A 156 -9.95 -9.93 -8.64
N GLY A 157 -8.85 -9.89 -9.40
CA GLY A 157 -8.47 -10.97 -10.31
C GLY A 157 -8.48 -12.29 -9.56
N GLU A 158 -8.83 -13.37 -10.26
CA GLU A 158 -8.65 -14.72 -9.71
C GLU A 158 -7.27 -14.81 -9.04
N PRO A 159 -7.11 -15.52 -7.92
CA PRO A 159 -5.77 -15.85 -7.49
C PRO A 159 -5.03 -16.45 -8.70
N LEU A 160 -3.79 -16.01 -8.92
CA LEU A 160 -2.91 -16.48 -10.01
C LEU A 160 -2.72 -18.01 -10.01
N ASP A 161 -3.25 -18.68 -9.00
CA ASP A 161 -3.37 -20.11 -8.87
C ASP A 161 -4.80 -20.44 -8.34
N PRO A 162 -5.62 -21.20 -9.09
CA PRO A 162 -6.86 -21.80 -8.59
C PRO A 162 -6.66 -22.74 -7.39
N GLN A 163 -5.40 -23.09 -7.09
CA GLN A 163 -4.95 -23.81 -5.90
C GLN A 163 -4.21 -22.92 -4.89
N SER A 164 -4.21 -21.59 -5.06
CA SER A 164 -3.89 -20.65 -3.99
C SER A 164 -5.01 -20.72 -2.97
N ASP A 165 -4.86 -21.74 -2.14
CA ASP A 165 -5.78 -22.13 -1.10
C ASP A 165 -5.46 -21.36 0.19
N ASP A 166 -4.66 -20.30 0.16
CA ASP A 166 -4.03 -19.76 1.35
C ASP A 166 -5.02 -18.91 2.17
N PRO A 167 -5.58 -19.44 3.28
CA PRO A 167 -6.40 -18.63 4.19
C PRO A 167 -5.62 -17.48 4.82
N GLN A 168 -4.29 -17.43 4.67
CA GLN A 168 -3.44 -16.36 5.21
C GLN A 168 -3.67 -15.00 4.55
N ASP A 169 -4.29 -14.93 3.37
CA ASP A 169 -4.57 -13.65 2.69
C ASP A 169 -5.48 -12.72 3.52
N PHE A 170 -6.27 -13.30 4.44
CA PHE A 170 -7.17 -12.56 5.34
C PHE A 170 -6.69 -12.56 6.80
N ASN A 171 -5.48 -13.07 7.08
CA ASN A 171 -4.95 -13.02 8.42
C ASN A 171 -4.49 -11.60 8.73
N GLN A 172 -5.01 -11.07 9.82
CA GLN A 172 -4.58 -9.80 10.35
C GLN A 172 -3.11 -9.94 10.81
N LEU A 173 -2.18 -9.31 10.09
CA LEU A 173 -0.76 -9.33 10.45
C LEU A 173 -0.44 -8.39 11.62
N ASN A 174 -1.28 -7.38 11.84
CA ASN A 174 -1.13 -6.43 12.91
C ASN A 174 -2.47 -6.11 13.59
N PRO A 175 -2.57 -6.18 14.94
CA PRO A 175 -3.83 -5.93 15.65
C PRO A 175 -4.40 -4.51 15.46
N GLU A 176 -3.59 -3.53 15.06
CA GLU A 176 -4.05 -2.17 14.78
C GLU A 176 -4.68 -2.01 13.39
N ASP A 177 -4.39 -2.91 12.44
CA ASP A 177 -5.01 -2.92 11.12
C ASP A 177 -6.44 -3.48 11.23
N ALA A 178 -7.37 -2.66 11.71
CA ALA A 178 -8.75 -3.06 12.00
C ALA A 178 -9.65 -3.17 10.76
N TYR A 179 -9.17 -2.77 9.58
CA TYR A 179 -9.94 -2.71 8.34
C TYR A 179 -9.23 -3.39 7.18
N LEU A 180 -9.98 -4.16 6.40
CA LEU A 180 -9.54 -4.71 5.11
C LEU A 180 -10.35 -4.05 4.01
N VAL A 181 -9.74 -3.14 3.24
CA VAL A 181 -10.45 -2.21 2.36
C VAL A 181 -10.12 -2.50 0.90
N PHE A 182 -11.14 -2.51 0.03
CA PHE A 182 -10.93 -2.58 -1.41
C PHE A 182 -10.27 -1.31 -1.94
N TYR A 183 -9.05 -1.45 -2.46
CA TYR A 183 -8.26 -0.37 -3.02
C TYR A 183 -7.55 -0.83 -4.29
N GLU A 184 -7.86 -0.15 -5.40
CA GLU A 184 -7.20 -0.34 -6.71
C GLU A 184 -7.18 -1.78 -7.25
N GLY A 185 -8.23 -2.55 -6.98
CA GLY A 185 -8.38 -3.91 -7.50
C GLY A 185 -7.84 -4.98 -6.56
N GLU A 186 -7.47 -4.61 -5.34
CA GLU A 186 -6.94 -5.50 -4.31
C GLU A 186 -7.61 -5.20 -2.95
N LEU A 187 -7.48 -6.11 -1.99
CA LEU A 187 -7.82 -5.86 -0.59
C LEU A 187 -6.57 -5.46 0.17
N VAL A 188 -6.63 -4.33 0.87
CA VAL A 188 -5.48 -3.75 1.57
C VAL A 188 -5.84 -3.51 3.04
N TRP A 189 -5.00 -4.00 3.95
CA TRP A 189 -5.13 -3.73 5.37
C TRP A 189 -4.94 -2.25 5.70
N SER A 190 -5.74 -1.76 6.63
CA SER A 190 -5.70 -0.38 7.08
C SER A 190 -6.12 -0.23 8.54
N VAL A 191 -5.54 0.77 9.19
CA VAL A 191 -5.95 1.24 10.53
C VAL A 191 -7.25 2.06 10.51
N ARG A 192 -7.79 2.40 9.33
CA ARG A 192 -8.98 3.26 9.19
C ARG A 192 -9.92 2.79 8.07
N PRO A 193 -11.22 3.12 8.14
CA PRO A 193 -12.18 2.72 7.11
C PRO A 193 -12.12 3.59 5.84
N GLU A 194 -11.53 4.78 5.90
CA GLU A 194 -11.54 5.73 4.79
C GLU A 194 -10.47 5.42 3.74
N LEU A 195 -10.87 5.56 2.49
CA LEU A 195 -9.95 5.51 1.35
C LEU A 195 -9.24 6.85 1.16
N PRO A 196 -7.96 6.86 0.76
CA PRO A 196 -7.10 5.68 0.53
C PRO A 196 -6.67 5.01 1.85
N PRO A 197 -6.34 3.70 1.83
CA PRO A 197 -5.94 2.99 3.03
C PRO A 197 -4.63 3.56 3.60
N VAL A 198 -4.49 3.40 4.91
CA VAL A 198 -3.29 3.71 5.68
C VAL A 198 -2.94 2.45 6.47
N GLY A 199 -1.83 1.81 6.13
CA GLY A 199 -1.38 0.59 6.81
C GLY A 199 -0.69 0.89 8.14
N TRP A 200 -0.62 -0.13 8.99
CA TRP A 200 0.12 -0.07 10.25
C TRP A 200 1.58 0.37 10.08
N GLY A 201 2.09 1.11 11.06
CA GLY A 201 3.45 1.65 11.08
C GLY A 201 3.63 3.00 10.38
N ALA A 202 2.64 3.48 9.60
CA ALA A 202 2.63 4.84 9.08
C ALA A 202 2.68 5.89 10.20
N GLU A 203 1.89 5.66 11.25
CA GLU A 203 1.87 6.46 12.47
C GLU A 203 3.19 6.39 13.23
N ILE A 204 3.82 5.21 13.33
CA ILE A 204 5.13 5.04 13.97
C ILE A 204 6.21 5.83 13.19
N ARG A 205 6.21 5.76 11.86
CA ARG A 205 7.12 6.55 11.01
C ARG A 205 6.90 8.05 11.20
N ARG A 206 5.64 8.48 11.32
CA ARG A 206 5.30 9.88 11.63
C ARG A 206 5.85 10.30 12.99
N GLN A 207 5.54 9.57 14.05
CA GLN A 207 6.02 9.87 15.41
C GLN A 207 7.54 9.92 15.49
N PHE A 208 8.22 8.98 14.82
CA PHE A 208 9.67 8.97 14.72
C PHE A 208 10.20 10.25 14.07
N ARG A 209 9.63 10.69 12.95
CA ARG A 209 10.04 11.94 12.29
C ARG A 209 9.79 13.16 13.15
N GLU A 210 8.62 13.26 13.78
CA GLU A 210 8.29 14.37 14.68
C GLU A 210 9.29 14.46 15.84
N ALA A 211 9.70 13.31 16.37
CA ALA A 211 10.74 13.24 17.37
C ALA A 211 12.09 13.75 16.83
N VAL A 212 12.53 13.27 15.67
CA VAL A 212 13.78 13.71 15.04
C VAL A 212 13.76 15.22 14.77
N ALA A 213 12.66 15.77 14.27
CA ALA A 213 12.49 17.20 14.01
C ALA A 213 12.54 18.05 15.31
N GLN A 214 12.09 17.48 16.43
CA GLN A 214 12.21 18.07 17.77
C GLN A 214 13.60 17.91 18.39
N GLY A 215 14.57 17.30 17.68
CA GLY A 215 15.90 17.00 18.19
C GLY A 215 15.90 15.90 19.26
N ARG A 216 14.83 15.11 19.34
CA ARG A 216 14.72 14.00 20.28
C ARG A 216 15.54 12.81 19.77
N THR A 217 16.45 12.34 20.62
CA THR A 217 17.29 11.16 20.36
C THR A 217 16.89 9.96 21.21
N ASP A 218 15.80 10.07 21.98
CA ASP A 218 15.23 9.01 22.80
C ASP A 218 14.24 8.13 22.03
N ILE A 219 13.89 8.54 20.80
CA ILE A 219 13.00 7.81 19.90
C ILE A 219 13.83 7.30 18.72
N GLY A 220 13.96 5.98 18.65
CA GLY A 220 14.83 5.28 17.71
C GLY A 220 14.36 3.83 17.51
N TRP A 221 14.56 3.26 16.32
CA TRP A 221 14.50 1.80 16.16
C TRP A 221 15.81 1.23 16.68
N TYR A 222 15.81 0.87 17.96
CA TYR A 222 16.95 0.20 18.55
C TYR A 222 16.66 -1.29 18.62
N ALA A 223 17.59 -2.11 18.16
CA ALA A 223 17.54 -3.55 18.41
C ALA A 223 17.55 -3.87 19.94
N PHE A 224 17.96 -2.90 20.78
CA PHE A 224 18.07 -2.98 22.24
C PHE A 224 17.79 -1.60 22.89
N ASP A 225 17.29 -1.55 24.12
CA ASP A 225 17.05 -0.26 24.81
C ASP A 225 18.36 0.56 24.91
N PRO A 226 18.44 1.78 24.33
CA PRO A 226 19.64 2.62 24.36
C PRO A 226 20.00 3.13 25.77
N ASN A 227 19.06 3.04 26.71
CA ASN A 227 19.23 3.46 28.09
C ASN A 227 19.51 2.30 29.04
N ASP A 228 19.60 1.06 28.53
CA ASP A 228 19.97 -0.12 29.32
C ASP A 228 21.40 0.04 29.86
N PRO A 229 21.57 0.29 31.19
CA PRO A 229 22.88 0.49 31.77
C PRO A 229 23.71 -0.80 31.81
N ASP A 230 23.08 -1.97 31.72
CA ASP A 230 23.74 -3.27 31.81
C ASP A 230 24.46 -3.67 30.51
N ARG A 231 24.33 -2.87 29.44
CA ARG A 231 24.93 -3.14 28.12
C ARG A 231 25.95 -2.13 27.61
N ARG A 232 26.27 -1.07 28.37
CA ARG A 232 27.28 -0.07 27.97
C ARG A 232 28.71 -0.60 27.98
N ASP A 233 28.96 -1.78 28.56
CA ASP A 233 30.28 -2.38 28.73
C ASP A 233 30.41 -3.80 28.11
N ASP A 234 30.09 -3.98 26.82
CA ASP A 234 30.64 -5.12 26.06
C ASP A 234 31.73 -4.68 25.07
N PRO A 235 32.98 -4.48 25.52
CA PRO A 235 34.14 -4.25 24.65
C PRO A 235 34.52 -5.46 23.77
N GLY A 236 33.77 -6.57 23.82
CA GLY A 236 34.08 -7.84 23.16
C GLY A 236 33.69 -7.96 21.69
N ARG A 237 32.87 -7.06 21.12
CA ARG A 237 32.46 -7.15 19.69
C ARG A 237 33.26 -6.22 18.77
N ARG A 238 34.58 -6.44 18.70
CA ARG A 238 35.31 -6.16 17.46
C ARG A 238 34.92 -7.23 16.44
N TRP A 239 34.18 -6.83 15.42
CA TRP A 239 33.95 -7.64 14.24
C TRP A 239 35.31 -7.96 13.60
N THR A 240 35.81 -9.18 13.79
CA THR A 240 36.86 -9.73 12.92
C THR A 240 36.23 -9.98 11.57
N ARG A 241 36.72 -9.30 10.53
CA ARG A 241 36.46 -9.67 9.14
C ARG A 241 37.03 -11.06 8.90
N SER A 242 36.17 -11.99 8.48
CA SER A 242 36.57 -13.17 7.71
C SER A 242 36.18 -12.92 6.26
#